data_AF-A0A356KVY7-F1
#
_entry.id   AF-A0A356KVY7-F1
#
_cell.length_a   1.000
_cell.length_b   1.000
_cell.length_c   1.000
_cell.angle_alpha   90.00
_cell.angle_beta   90.00
_cell.angle_gamma   90.00
#
_symmetry.space_group_name_H-M   'P 1'
#
loop_
_entity.id
_entity.type
_entity.pdbx_description
1 polymer ?
#
loop_
_entity_poly.entity_id
_entity_poly.type
_entity_poly.pdbx_seq_one_letter_code
_entity_poly.pdbx_strand_id
1 'polypeptide(L)'
;MLVLSGLPLARRLVFDGRAELASLQPPVAQRLRAQGPFGPRVYTTTLPFGQLPLAELNPGEARTALNLATLRGNSACLYRLEASHGVLGITPRRWQRMQESCPTLLGRAANPYVLAPRERRGEGEPLDLGLGIGLFQVPARPRLELLTNVHWAPDEDSALERLAEAPLAEVVAVGAGPSATGPARPVGEVLSAARPRPERIVLRVRAEQPGLLVVRDALFSGWTARVDGGEVPLLLVDGAFMGVRLEAPGEHQVELRYETPGLRLGLGIAALSALLALALCVPGTSGSGASSADPRR
;
A
#
# COMPACT_ATOMS: atom_id res chain seq x y z
N MET A 1 19.32 30.02 -11.84
CA MET A 1 18.35 30.15 -12.94
C MET A 1 18.62 29.03 -13.95
N LEU A 2 18.16 27.82 -13.65
CA LEU A 2 18.40 26.60 -14.44
C LEU A 2 17.18 25.71 -14.23
N VAL A 3 16.07 26.07 -14.88
CA VAL A 3 14.76 25.50 -14.62
C VAL A 3 14.04 25.37 -15.97
N LEU A 4 13.82 24.12 -16.39
CA LEU A 4 12.72 23.64 -17.25
C LEU A 4 12.81 23.75 -18.78
N SER A 5 13.98 23.63 -19.41
CA SER A 5 14.06 23.42 -20.87
C SER A 5 13.97 21.94 -21.33
N GLY A 6 13.89 20.97 -20.40
CA GLY A 6 13.88 19.53 -20.71
C GLY A 6 12.50 18.82 -20.76
N LEU A 7 11.40 19.53 -20.46
CA LEU A 7 10.05 18.95 -20.39
C LEU A 7 9.54 18.27 -21.69
N PRO A 8 9.88 18.72 -22.90
CA PRO A 8 9.39 18.06 -24.13
C PRO A 8 9.98 16.66 -24.32
N LEU A 9 11.24 16.44 -23.91
CA LEU A 9 11.91 15.14 -24.03
C LEU A 9 11.39 14.15 -22.98
N ALA A 10 11.12 14.60 -21.76
CA ALA A 10 10.55 13.78 -20.70
C ALA A 10 9.12 13.27 -21.05
N ARG A 11 8.33 14.06 -21.78
CA ARG A 11 7.03 13.62 -22.31
C ARG A 11 7.16 12.43 -23.26
N ARG A 12 8.18 12.42 -24.12
CA ARG A 12 8.43 11.32 -25.08
C ARG A 12 9.10 10.10 -24.44
N LEU A 13 9.87 10.28 -23.37
CA LEU A 13 10.62 9.18 -22.73
C LEU A 13 9.81 8.36 -21.72
N VAL A 14 8.72 8.90 -21.16
CA VAL A 14 7.99 8.27 -20.05
C VAL A 14 6.55 7.89 -20.41
N PHE A 15 5.94 8.55 -21.40
CA PHE A 15 4.56 8.27 -21.83
C PHE A 15 4.46 8.22 -23.35
N ASP A 16 4.48 7.02 -23.90
CA ASP A 16 4.23 6.77 -25.33
C ASP A 16 2.71 6.85 -25.66
N GLY A 17 1.97 7.75 -25.00
CA GLY A 17 0.51 7.82 -25.05
C GLY A 17 -0.05 9.23 -24.85
N ARG A 18 -1.28 9.46 -25.32
CA ARG A 18 -1.98 10.76 -25.23
C ARG A 18 -2.12 11.20 -23.77
N ALA A 19 -1.54 12.36 -23.43
CA ALA A 19 -1.61 12.93 -22.08
C ALA A 19 -3.04 13.21 -21.60
N GLU A 20 -3.98 13.42 -22.54
CA GLU A 20 -5.41 13.57 -22.29
C GLU A 20 -6.01 12.37 -21.55
N LEU A 21 -5.49 11.16 -21.77
CA LEU A 21 -5.95 9.95 -21.10
C LEU A 21 -5.72 10.00 -19.58
N ALA A 22 -4.68 10.68 -19.11
CA ALA A 22 -4.41 10.83 -17.67
C ALA A 22 -5.37 11.80 -16.96
N SER A 23 -6.11 12.61 -17.72
CA SER A 23 -7.15 13.51 -17.20
C SER A 23 -8.52 12.85 -17.07
N LEU A 24 -8.71 11.68 -17.67
CA LEU A 24 -9.93 10.89 -17.55
C LEU A 24 -10.12 10.52 -16.08
N GLN A 25 -11.27 10.89 -15.51
CA GLN A 25 -11.66 10.46 -14.17
C GLN A 25 -12.56 9.23 -14.31
N PRO A 26 -12.04 7.99 -14.22
CA PRO A 26 -12.85 6.82 -14.44
C PRO A 26 -13.96 6.75 -13.38
N PRO A 27 -15.21 6.38 -13.73
CA PRO A 27 -16.35 6.36 -12.81
C PRO A 27 -16.07 5.56 -11.52
N VAL A 28 -15.31 4.47 -11.62
CA VAL A 28 -14.85 3.67 -10.48
C VAL A 28 -14.05 4.51 -9.48
N ALA A 29 -13.16 5.38 -9.94
CA ALA A 29 -12.34 6.19 -9.05
C ALA A 29 -13.15 7.26 -8.31
N GLN A 30 -14.13 7.86 -8.98
CA GLN A 30 -15.01 8.85 -8.34
C GLN A 30 -15.83 8.21 -7.21
N ARG A 31 -16.42 7.04 -7.47
CA ARG A 31 -17.24 6.30 -6.50
C ARG A 31 -16.45 5.85 -5.27
N LEU A 32 -15.20 5.44 -5.45
CA LEU A 32 -14.36 4.98 -4.34
C LEU A 32 -13.82 6.12 -3.48
N ARG A 33 -13.43 7.24 -4.10
CA ARG A 33 -12.97 8.43 -3.36
C ARG A 33 -14.01 9.00 -2.42
N ALA A 34 -15.29 8.91 -2.78
CA ALA A 34 -16.39 9.43 -1.97
C ALA A 34 -16.49 8.74 -0.58
N GLN A 35 -15.80 7.61 -0.37
CA GLN A 35 -15.87 6.81 0.85
C GLN A 35 -14.82 7.18 1.92
N GLY A 36 -14.01 8.22 1.66
CA GLY A 36 -13.03 8.73 2.63
C GLY A 36 -11.65 8.06 2.56
N PRO A 37 -10.70 8.46 3.44
CA PRO A 37 -9.29 8.06 3.36
C PRO A 37 -9.03 6.57 3.64
N PHE A 38 -9.96 5.89 4.30
CA PHE A 38 -9.92 4.43 4.54
C PHE A 38 -11.02 3.69 3.78
N GLY A 39 -11.51 4.31 2.70
CA GLY A 39 -12.44 3.68 1.77
C GLY A 39 -11.90 2.35 1.22
N PRO A 40 -12.79 1.54 0.63
CA PRO A 40 -12.45 0.25 0.10
C PRO A 40 -11.43 0.33 -1.02
N ARG A 41 -10.62 -0.71 -1.09
CA ARG A 41 -9.61 -0.86 -2.13
C ARG A 41 -10.17 -1.53 -3.37
N VAL A 42 -9.49 -1.32 -4.48
CA VAL A 42 -9.75 -2.05 -5.73
C VAL A 42 -8.71 -3.12 -5.89
N TYR A 43 -9.17 -4.33 -6.17
CA TYR A 43 -8.33 -5.38 -6.70
C TYR A 43 -8.61 -5.58 -8.19
N THR A 44 -7.57 -5.42 -8.99
CA THR A 44 -7.63 -5.70 -10.43
C THR A 44 -7.17 -7.13 -10.66
N THR A 45 -8.06 -8.01 -11.15
CA THR A 45 -7.61 -9.32 -11.63
C THR A 45 -6.93 -9.14 -12.98
N THR A 46 -5.96 -9.99 -13.29
CA THR A 46 -5.27 -9.96 -14.58
C THR A 46 -6.27 -10.30 -15.68
N LEU A 47 -6.74 -9.29 -16.42
CA LEU A 47 -7.47 -9.51 -17.66
C LEU A 47 -6.50 -10.13 -18.69
N PRO A 48 -6.87 -11.21 -19.40
CA PRO A 48 -6.16 -11.59 -20.59
C PRO A 48 -6.29 -10.47 -21.63
N PHE A 49 -5.17 -10.07 -22.23
CA PHE A 49 -4.99 -8.92 -23.12
C PHE A 49 -5.73 -8.99 -24.48
N GLY A 50 -6.74 -9.84 -24.66
CA GLY A 50 -7.18 -10.27 -25.99
C GLY A 50 -8.47 -9.68 -26.57
N GLN A 51 -9.34 -9.04 -25.78
CA GLN A 51 -10.75 -8.86 -26.18
C GLN A 51 -11.30 -7.43 -26.08
N LEU A 52 -10.42 -6.43 -26.04
CA LEU A 52 -10.87 -5.03 -25.99
C LEU A 52 -11.00 -4.46 -27.41
N PRO A 53 -12.09 -3.73 -27.72
CA PRO A 53 -12.26 -3.07 -29.02
C PRO A 53 -11.39 -1.81 -29.08
N LEU A 54 -10.07 -2.00 -29.14
CA LEU A 54 -9.05 -0.94 -29.18
C LEU A 54 -8.57 -0.70 -30.61
N ALA A 55 -9.38 -1.03 -31.62
CA ALA A 55 -9.00 -1.04 -33.03
C ALA A 55 -8.47 0.30 -33.55
N GLU A 56 -8.81 1.42 -32.89
CA GLU A 56 -8.35 2.77 -33.24
C GLU A 56 -7.11 3.25 -32.46
N LEU A 57 -6.66 2.49 -31.46
CA LEU A 57 -5.52 2.84 -30.61
C LEU A 57 -4.31 1.99 -30.98
N ASN A 58 -3.11 2.60 -30.94
CA ASN A 58 -1.89 1.81 -31.06
C ASN A 58 -1.73 0.91 -29.81
N PRO A 59 -0.92 -0.17 -29.85
CA PRO A 59 -0.77 -1.10 -28.72
C PRO A 59 -0.36 -0.45 -27.39
N GLY A 60 0.42 0.64 -27.42
CA GLY A 60 0.84 1.39 -26.24
C GLY A 60 -0.27 2.24 -25.62
N GLU A 61 -1.05 2.92 -26.47
CA GLU A 61 -2.23 3.69 -26.09
C GLU A 61 -3.34 2.77 -25.55
N ALA A 62 -3.58 1.66 -26.24
CA ALA A 62 -4.48 0.58 -25.84
C ALA A 62 -4.14 0.06 -24.42
N ARG A 63 -2.87 -0.25 -24.18
CA ARG A 63 -2.37 -0.68 -22.86
C ARG A 63 -2.54 0.41 -21.79
N THR A 64 -2.28 1.66 -22.14
CA THR A 64 -2.39 2.80 -21.21
C THR A 64 -3.85 3.08 -20.84
N ALA A 65 -4.74 3.14 -21.82
CA ALA A 65 -6.17 3.30 -21.63
C ALA A 65 -6.74 2.17 -20.76
N LEU A 66 -6.33 0.92 -21.04
CA LEU A 66 -6.71 -0.23 -20.21
C LEU A 66 -6.21 -0.09 -18.77
N ASN A 67 -4.93 0.23 -18.56
CA ASN A 67 -4.37 0.39 -17.22
C ASN A 67 -5.07 1.50 -16.44
N LEU A 68 -5.45 2.61 -17.07
CA LEU A 68 -6.15 3.72 -16.44
C LEU A 68 -7.62 3.37 -16.14
N ALA A 69 -8.32 2.72 -17.09
CA ALA A 69 -9.71 2.28 -16.91
C ALA A 69 -9.85 1.21 -15.82
N THR A 70 -8.85 0.34 -15.68
CA THR A 70 -8.85 -0.79 -14.73
C THR A 70 -8.00 -0.57 -13.49
N LEU A 71 -7.47 0.64 -13.31
CA LEU A 71 -6.64 1.00 -12.16
C LEU A 71 -5.39 0.09 -11.97
N ARG A 72 -4.92 -0.56 -13.05
CA ARG A 72 -3.79 -1.50 -13.05
C ARG A 72 -2.43 -0.78 -12.95
N GLY A 73 -1.44 -1.46 -12.38
CA GLY A 73 -0.03 -1.01 -12.46
C GLY A 73 0.20 0.30 -11.71
N ASN A 74 -0.39 0.40 -10.51
CA ASN A 74 -0.40 1.57 -9.64
C ASN A 74 -1.20 2.77 -10.17
N SER A 75 -1.89 2.69 -11.31
CA SER A 75 -2.66 3.84 -11.83
C SER A 75 -3.78 4.32 -10.88
N ALA A 76 -4.22 3.47 -9.95
CA ALA A 76 -5.03 3.85 -8.79
C ALA A 76 -4.49 5.10 -8.05
N CYS A 77 -3.17 5.23 -7.91
CA CYS A 77 -2.53 6.33 -7.20
C CYS A 77 -2.76 7.69 -7.88
N LEU A 78 -2.89 7.72 -9.22
CA LEU A 78 -3.20 8.93 -9.99
C LEU A 78 -4.54 9.54 -9.57
N TYR A 79 -5.43 8.69 -9.05
CA TYR A 79 -6.76 9.08 -8.58
C TYR A 79 -6.88 9.14 -7.06
N ARG A 80 -5.77 9.12 -6.33
CA ARG A 80 -5.72 9.06 -4.86
C ARG A 80 -6.48 7.86 -4.28
N LEU A 81 -6.49 6.75 -5.01
CA LEU A 81 -7.01 5.47 -4.53
C LEU A 81 -5.85 4.62 -4.03
N GLU A 82 -6.15 3.80 -3.02
CA GLU A 82 -5.23 2.77 -2.56
C GLU A 82 -5.53 1.44 -3.25
N ALA A 83 -4.47 0.78 -3.73
CA ALA A 83 -4.54 -0.60 -4.18
C ALA A 83 -4.10 -1.54 -3.05
N SER A 84 -4.66 -2.74 -2.97
CA SER A 84 -4.36 -3.68 -1.89
C SER A 84 -2.97 -4.30 -1.95
N HIS A 85 -2.36 -4.30 -3.13
CA HIS A 85 -0.98 -4.74 -3.30
C HIS A 85 0.06 -3.67 -2.88
N GLY A 86 -0.38 -2.50 -2.39
CA GLY A 86 0.49 -1.42 -1.88
C GLY A 86 0.44 -0.13 -2.70
N VAL A 87 0.97 0.96 -2.12
CA VAL A 87 1.04 2.32 -2.71
C VAL A 87 2.28 2.50 -3.60
N LEU A 88 3.26 1.62 -3.45
CA LEU A 88 4.46 1.51 -4.27
C LEU A 88 4.38 0.14 -4.93
N GLY A 89 4.78 -0.02 -6.19
CA GLY A 89 4.70 -1.29 -6.94
C GLY A 89 5.58 -2.43 -6.41
N ILE A 90 5.82 -2.47 -5.10
CA ILE A 90 6.57 -3.46 -4.35
C ILE A 90 5.54 -4.31 -3.61
N THR A 91 5.38 -5.54 -4.08
CA THR A 91 4.58 -6.54 -3.39
C THR A 91 5.45 -7.21 -2.32
N PRO A 92 5.13 -7.09 -1.01
CA PRO A 92 5.89 -7.79 0.02
C PRO A 92 5.81 -9.31 -0.17
N ARG A 93 6.89 -10.04 0.18
CA ARG A 93 6.95 -11.51 0.07
C ARG A 93 5.77 -12.20 0.78
N ARG A 94 5.32 -11.65 1.90
CA ARG A 94 4.14 -12.12 2.65
C ARG A 94 2.86 -12.07 1.82
N TRP A 95 2.68 -11.01 1.04
CA TRP A 95 1.54 -10.89 0.13
C TRP A 95 1.61 -11.94 -0.99
N GLN A 96 2.80 -12.22 -1.54
CA GLN A 96 2.97 -13.28 -2.54
C GLN A 96 2.63 -14.66 -1.97
N ARG A 97 3.14 -14.99 -0.77
CA ARG A 97 2.78 -16.24 -0.08
C ARG A 97 1.27 -16.35 0.17
N MET A 98 0.64 -15.26 0.61
CA MET A 98 -0.80 -15.24 0.85
C MET A 98 -1.60 -15.41 -0.47
N GLN A 99 -1.11 -14.89 -1.60
CA GLN A 99 -1.70 -15.13 -2.92
C GLN A 99 -1.66 -16.60 -3.34
N GLU A 100 -0.61 -17.33 -2.95
CA GLU A 100 -0.45 -18.75 -3.26
C GLU A 100 -1.29 -19.65 -2.34
N SER A 101 -1.44 -19.25 -1.07
CA SER A 101 -2.03 -20.13 -0.04
C SER A 101 -3.44 -19.77 0.39
N CYS A 102 -3.95 -18.55 0.15
CA CYS A 102 -5.23 -18.11 0.72
C CYS A 102 -6.31 -17.86 -0.35
N PRO A 103 -7.29 -18.76 -0.53
CA PRO A 103 -8.35 -18.59 -1.54
C PRO A 103 -9.29 -17.41 -1.24
N THR A 104 -9.39 -16.99 0.03
CA THR A 104 -10.21 -15.86 0.47
C THR A 104 -9.46 -14.53 0.53
N LEU A 105 -8.25 -14.45 -0.05
CA LEU A 105 -7.35 -13.29 -0.01
C LEU A 105 -8.07 -11.96 -0.28
N LEU A 106 -8.86 -11.89 -1.36
CA LEU A 106 -9.49 -10.64 -1.78
C LEU A 106 -10.42 -10.07 -0.71
N GLY A 107 -11.27 -10.94 -0.15
CA GLY A 107 -12.15 -10.56 0.94
C GLY A 107 -11.37 -10.15 2.19
N ARG A 108 -10.28 -10.86 2.51
CA ARG A 108 -9.42 -10.58 3.69
C ARG A 108 -8.62 -9.29 3.56
N ALA A 109 -8.33 -8.85 2.34
CA ALA A 109 -7.56 -7.64 2.05
C ALA A 109 -8.37 -6.34 2.01
N ALA A 110 -9.63 -6.38 2.45
CA ALA A 110 -10.58 -5.27 2.36
C ALA A 110 -10.77 -4.76 0.92
N ASN A 111 -10.81 -5.69 -0.04
CA ASN A 111 -11.20 -5.43 -1.41
C ASN A 111 -12.65 -5.88 -1.62
N PRO A 112 -13.66 -5.02 -1.38
CA PRO A 112 -15.03 -5.36 -1.75
C PRO A 112 -15.27 -5.23 -3.24
N TYR A 113 -14.28 -4.77 -4.04
CA TYR A 113 -14.45 -4.58 -5.47
C TYR A 113 -13.40 -5.32 -6.29
N VAL A 114 -13.88 -6.04 -7.29
CA VAL A 114 -13.08 -6.79 -8.25
C VAL A 114 -13.42 -6.32 -9.66
N LEU A 115 -12.39 -6.00 -10.44
CA LEU A 115 -12.53 -5.72 -11.87
C LEU A 115 -12.34 -7.01 -12.67
N ALA A 116 -13.33 -7.38 -13.49
CA ALA A 116 -13.30 -8.59 -14.31
C ALA A 116 -14.12 -8.43 -15.60
N PRO A 117 -14.03 -9.34 -16.59
CA PRO A 117 -14.88 -9.30 -17.77
C PRO A 117 -16.36 -9.32 -17.37
N ARG A 118 -17.19 -8.54 -18.08
CA ARG A 118 -18.64 -8.41 -17.79
C ARG A 118 -19.37 -9.76 -17.82
N GLU A 119 -18.89 -10.69 -18.64
CA GLU A 119 -19.47 -12.03 -18.80
C GLU A 119 -19.14 -13.00 -17.66
N ARG A 120 -18.40 -12.56 -16.63
CA ARG A 120 -18.09 -13.37 -15.44
C ARG A 120 -19.39 -13.85 -14.80
N ARG A 121 -19.65 -15.16 -14.91
CA ARG A 121 -20.81 -15.81 -14.29
C ARG A 121 -20.63 -15.89 -12.76
N GLY A 122 -21.71 -15.64 -12.02
CA GLY A 122 -21.82 -15.97 -10.58
C GLY A 122 -21.68 -14.80 -9.59
N GLU A 123 -21.43 -13.56 -10.05
CA GLU A 123 -21.21 -12.42 -9.16
C GLU A 123 -22.14 -11.24 -9.50
N GLY A 124 -23.42 -11.28 -9.07
CA GLY A 124 -24.33 -10.13 -9.16
C GLY A 124 -24.45 -9.43 -10.52
N GLU A 125 -25.07 -8.25 -10.55
CA GLU A 125 -25.06 -7.35 -11.71
C GLU A 125 -23.84 -6.43 -11.62
N PRO A 126 -22.87 -6.51 -12.55
CA PRO A 126 -21.70 -5.64 -12.52
C PRO A 126 -22.08 -4.20 -12.85
N LEU A 127 -21.38 -3.25 -12.23
CA LEU A 127 -21.34 -1.90 -12.77
C LEU A 127 -20.50 -1.91 -14.05
N ASP A 128 -21.13 -1.66 -15.18
CA ASP A 128 -20.46 -1.57 -16.47
C ASP A 128 -19.53 -0.34 -16.51
N LEU A 129 -18.25 -0.59 -16.77
CA LEU A 129 -17.23 0.44 -16.92
C LEU A 129 -16.93 0.74 -18.40
N GLY A 130 -17.68 0.13 -19.33
CA GLY A 130 -17.37 0.09 -20.75
C GLY A 130 -16.29 -0.95 -21.06
N LEU A 131 -15.97 -1.10 -22.35
CA LEU A 131 -14.89 -1.99 -22.81
C LEU A 131 -15.07 -3.47 -22.43
N GLY A 132 -16.29 -3.92 -22.13
CA GLY A 132 -16.56 -5.30 -21.71
C GLY A 132 -16.08 -5.63 -20.28
N ILE A 133 -15.82 -4.62 -19.45
CA ILE A 133 -15.31 -4.78 -18.08
C ILE A 133 -16.39 -4.38 -17.08
N GLY A 134 -16.62 -5.25 -16.10
CA GLY A 134 -17.51 -5.00 -14.97
C GLY A 134 -16.73 -4.76 -13.67
N LEU A 135 -17.26 -3.88 -12.83
CA LEU A 135 -16.89 -3.78 -11.42
C LEU A 135 -17.87 -4.63 -10.61
N PHE A 136 -17.35 -5.69 -9.99
CA PHE A 136 -18.07 -6.66 -9.19
C PHE A 136 -17.88 -6.36 -7.72
N GLN A 137 -18.97 -6.41 -6.94
CA GLN A 137 -18.88 -6.36 -5.49
C GLN A 137 -18.71 -7.77 -4.94
N VAL A 138 -17.67 -7.98 -4.14
CA VAL A 138 -17.36 -9.27 -3.51
C VAL A 138 -17.45 -9.17 -1.99
N PRO A 139 -17.78 -10.26 -1.28
CA PRO A 139 -17.70 -10.28 0.17
C PRO A 139 -16.29 -9.90 0.65
N ALA A 140 -16.21 -8.90 1.51
CA ALA A 140 -14.94 -8.44 2.07
C ALA A 140 -15.08 -8.01 3.52
N ARG A 141 -13.99 -8.17 4.26
CA ARG A 141 -13.86 -7.69 5.63
C ARG A 141 -13.57 -6.17 5.60
N PRO A 142 -14.14 -5.38 6.53
CA PRO A 142 -13.80 -3.97 6.64
C PRO A 142 -12.30 -3.75 6.82
N ARG A 143 -11.81 -2.60 6.32
CA ARG A 143 -10.38 -2.28 6.36
C ARG A 143 -9.85 -2.08 7.78
N LEU A 144 -10.70 -1.56 8.67
CA LEU A 144 -10.42 -1.32 10.07
C LEU A 144 -11.50 -2.04 10.89
N GLU A 145 -11.10 -2.95 11.77
CA GLU A 145 -12.03 -3.70 12.61
C GLU A 145 -11.41 -3.93 13.98
N LEU A 146 -12.16 -3.70 15.05
CA LEU A 146 -11.81 -4.17 16.38
C LEU A 146 -12.50 -5.49 16.64
N LEU A 147 -11.73 -6.56 16.82
CA LEU A 147 -12.23 -7.93 16.82
C LEU A 147 -11.90 -8.68 18.10
N THR A 148 -12.80 -9.56 18.51
CA THR A 148 -12.56 -10.68 19.42
C THR A 148 -12.68 -12.01 18.68
N ASN A 149 -12.40 -13.12 19.37
CA ASN A 149 -12.45 -14.48 18.82
C ASN A 149 -11.51 -14.64 17.60
N VAL A 150 -10.28 -14.16 17.74
CA VAL A 150 -9.21 -14.27 16.73
C VAL A 150 -8.41 -15.54 16.98
N HIS A 151 -8.17 -16.33 15.93
CA HIS A 151 -7.36 -17.54 16.01
C HIS A 151 -5.88 -17.16 16.11
N TRP A 152 -5.16 -17.70 17.09
CA TRP A 152 -3.75 -17.42 17.33
C TRP A 152 -2.89 -18.55 16.80
N ALA A 153 -2.00 -18.24 15.85
CA ALA A 153 -0.99 -19.15 15.33
C ALA A 153 0.37 -18.83 15.97
N PRO A 154 1.21 -19.84 16.28
CA PRO A 154 2.51 -19.62 16.90
C PRO A 154 3.49 -18.88 15.98
N ASP A 155 3.37 -19.08 14.67
CA ASP A 155 4.25 -18.52 13.64
C ASP A 155 3.49 -18.24 12.33
N GLU A 156 4.20 -17.64 11.37
CA GLU A 156 3.64 -17.25 10.08
C GLU A 156 3.25 -18.45 9.21
N ASP A 157 4.00 -19.55 9.25
CA ASP A 157 3.75 -20.71 8.40
C ASP A 157 2.47 -21.43 8.87
N SER A 158 2.33 -21.63 10.19
CA SER A 158 1.10 -22.14 10.83
C SER A 158 -0.12 -21.25 10.54
N ALA A 159 0.08 -19.92 10.48
CA ALA A 159 -0.99 -19.00 10.12
C ALA A 159 -1.43 -19.18 8.66
N LEU A 160 -0.49 -19.33 7.73
CA LEU A 160 -0.77 -19.54 6.30
C LEU A 160 -1.46 -20.89 6.05
N GLU A 161 -1.04 -21.96 6.73
CA GLU A 161 -1.71 -23.26 6.68
C GLU A 161 -3.17 -23.14 7.10
N ARG A 162 -3.46 -22.45 8.22
CA ARG A 162 -4.83 -22.22 8.66
C ARG A 162 -5.63 -21.40 7.65
N LEU A 163 -5.02 -20.37 7.06
CA LEU A 163 -5.66 -19.47 6.09
C LEU A 163 -6.03 -20.16 4.77
N ALA A 164 -5.41 -21.29 4.44
CA ALA A 164 -5.77 -22.08 3.27
C ALA A 164 -7.20 -22.63 3.35
N GLU A 165 -7.66 -22.94 4.56
CA GLU A 165 -8.96 -23.55 4.81
C GLU A 165 -9.92 -22.62 5.59
N ALA A 166 -9.42 -21.54 6.19
CA ALA A 166 -10.23 -20.68 7.04
C ALA A 166 -11.25 -19.85 6.23
N PRO A 167 -12.54 -19.89 6.60
CA PRO A 167 -13.57 -19.05 5.98
C PRO A 167 -13.28 -17.57 6.25
N LEU A 168 -13.78 -16.68 5.37
CA LEU A 168 -13.55 -15.23 5.45
C LEU A 168 -13.91 -14.60 6.82
N ALA A 169 -14.86 -15.19 7.53
CA ALA A 169 -15.32 -14.71 8.84
C ALA A 169 -14.30 -14.98 9.98
N GLU A 170 -13.38 -15.92 9.81
CA GLU A 170 -12.32 -16.19 10.77
C GLU A 170 -11.12 -15.28 10.50
N VAL A 171 -10.44 -14.82 11.56
CA VAL A 171 -9.21 -14.02 11.45
C VAL A 171 -8.10 -14.75 12.18
N VAL A 172 -6.94 -14.82 11.55
CA VAL A 172 -5.76 -15.50 12.09
C VAL A 172 -4.68 -14.47 12.42
N ALA A 173 -4.15 -14.48 13.64
CA ALA A 173 -3.06 -13.62 14.07
C ALA A 173 -1.87 -14.44 14.56
N VAL A 174 -0.65 -13.96 14.29
CA VAL A 174 0.58 -14.59 14.79
C VAL A 174 0.90 -14.04 16.18
N GLY A 175 1.17 -14.94 17.12
CA GLY A 175 1.56 -14.63 18.49
C GLY A 175 0.75 -15.43 19.52
N ALA A 176 0.83 -15.00 20.77
CA ALA A 176 0.07 -15.61 21.86
C ALA A 176 -1.25 -14.86 22.10
N GLY A 177 -2.32 -15.61 22.37
CA GLY A 177 -3.61 -15.06 22.75
C GLY A 177 -4.60 -16.15 23.19
N PRO A 178 -5.81 -15.76 23.61
CA PRO A 178 -6.81 -16.71 24.08
C PRO A 178 -7.26 -17.64 22.95
N SER A 179 -7.54 -18.89 23.29
CA SER A 179 -8.12 -19.84 22.34
C SER A 179 -9.45 -19.31 21.81
N ALA A 180 -9.57 -19.23 20.50
CA ALA A 180 -10.76 -18.81 19.80
C ALA A 180 -11.38 -20.00 19.05
N THR A 181 -12.70 -20.10 19.10
CA THR A 181 -13.44 -21.11 18.35
C THR A 181 -14.55 -20.42 17.55
N GLY A 182 -14.50 -20.51 16.23
CA GLY A 182 -15.50 -19.93 15.33
C GLY A 182 -15.15 -18.53 14.78
N PRO A 183 -16.15 -17.80 14.26
CA PRO A 183 -15.90 -16.56 13.51
C PRO A 183 -15.47 -15.41 14.43
N ALA A 184 -14.62 -14.52 13.91
CA ALA A 184 -14.24 -13.30 14.58
C ALA A 184 -15.44 -12.36 14.71
N ARG A 185 -15.56 -11.68 15.85
CA ARG A 185 -16.71 -10.81 16.15
C ARG A 185 -16.25 -9.38 16.44
N PRO A 186 -16.94 -8.35 15.94
CA PRO A 186 -16.70 -6.98 16.37
C PRO A 186 -16.87 -6.84 17.89
N VAL A 187 -16.00 -6.06 18.54
CA VAL A 187 -16.10 -5.78 19.98
C VAL A 187 -15.87 -4.31 20.32
N GLY A 188 -16.42 -3.47 19.47
CA GLY A 188 -16.32 -2.03 19.57
C GLY A 188 -16.29 -1.40 18.21
N GLU A 189 -15.88 -0.13 18.16
CA GLU A 189 -16.06 0.72 17.00
C GLU A 189 -14.83 1.59 16.74
N VAL A 190 -14.50 1.79 15.47
CA VAL A 190 -13.53 2.79 15.03
C VAL A 190 -14.25 4.13 14.90
N LEU A 191 -14.15 4.96 15.94
CA LEU A 191 -14.81 6.26 16.02
C LEU A 191 -14.32 7.25 14.96
N SER A 192 -13.02 7.21 14.63
CA SER A 192 -12.46 8.03 13.56
C SER A 192 -11.14 7.47 13.05
N ALA A 193 -10.83 7.75 11.79
CA ALA A 193 -9.59 7.34 11.15
C ALA A 193 -9.04 8.48 10.27
N ALA A 194 -7.77 8.81 10.44
CA ALA A 194 -7.07 9.82 9.67
C ALA A 194 -5.74 9.29 9.16
N ARG A 195 -5.40 9.61 7.91
CA ARG A 195 -4.08 9.39 7.31
C ARG A 195 -3.49 10.74 6.91
N PRO A 196 -2.92 11.50 7.87
CA PRO A 196 -2.38 12.83 7.56
C PRO A 196 -1.17 12.78 6.60
N ARG A 197 -0.46 11.65 6.56
CA ARG A 197 0.65 11.36 5.64
C ARG A 197 0.64 9.87 5.27
N PRO A 198 1.17 9.45 4.12
CA PRO A 198 1.20 8.03 3.74
C PRO A 198 1.79 7.11 4.84
N GLU A 199 2.78 7.63 5.57
CA GLU A 199 3.58 6.96 6.60
C GLU A 199 2.95 7.07 8.00
N ARG A 200 1.77 7.67 8.15
CA ARG A 200 1.13 7.91 9.45
C ARG A 200 -0.37 7.65 9.41
N ILE A 201 -0.84 6.73 10.25
CA ILE A 201 -2.26 6.43 10.47
C ILE A 201 -2.58 6.77 11.92
N VAL A 202 -3.67 7.50 12.15
CA VAL A 202 -4.18 7.84 13.48
C VAL A 202 -5.62 7.41 13.57
N LEU A 203 -5.94 6.58 14.57
CA LEU A 203 -7.26 6.01 14.79
C LEU A 203 -7.73 6.40 16.20
N ARG A 204 -9.02 6.70 16.34
CA ARG A 204 -9.70 6.66 17.63
C ARG A 204 -10.64 5.47 17.63
N VAL A 205 -10.52 4.61 18.62
CA VAL A 205 -11.26 3.36 18.71
C VAL A 205 -11.91 3.28 20.09
N ARG A 206 -13.15 2.82 20.16
CA ARG A 206 -13.81 2.47 21.42
C ARG A 206 -13.87 0.95 21.51
N ALA A 207 -13.21 0.38 22.50
CA ALA A 207 -13.23 -1.04 22.81
C ALA A 207 -14.26 -1.33 23.90
N GLU A 208 -15.15 -2.29 23.68
CA GLU A 208 -16.10 -2.76 24.70
C GLU A 208 -15.43 -3.76 25.66
N GLN A 209 -14.42 -4.49 25.17
CA GLN A 209 -13.59 -5.42 25.93
C GLN A 209 -12.21 -5.55 25.26
N PRO A 210 -11.24 -6.25 25.86
CA PRO A 210 -9.95 -6.51 25.22
C PRO A 210 -10.12 -7.17 23.85
N GLY A 211 -9.38 -6.69 22.86
CA GLY A 211 -9.56 -7.10 21.46
C GLY A 211 -8.34 -6.82 20.59
N LEU A 212 -8.40 -7.28 19.35
CA LEU A 212 -7.40 -7.04 18.33
C LEU A 212 -7.94 -6.02 17.31
N LEU A 213 -7.36 -4.83 17.29
CA LEU A 213 -7.58 -3.87 16.21
C LEU A 213 -6.80 -4.34 14.98
N VAL A 214 -7.54 -4.79 13.97
CA VAL A 214 -6.99 -5.18 12.68
C VAL A 214 -7.01 -3.99 11.74
N VAL A 215 -5.83 -3.67 11.21
CA VAL A 215 -5.63 -2.67 10.17
C VAL A 215 -5.13 -3.41 8.94
N ARG A 216 -6.00 -3.54 7.93
CA ARG A 216 -5.73 -4.31 6.70
C ARG A 216 -4.80 -3.58 5.73
N ASP A 217 -3.76 -2.96 6.27
CA ASP A 217 -2.61 -2.43 5.54
C ASP A 217 -1.45 -3.42 5.71
N ALA A 218 -0.62 -3.54 4.67
CA ALA A 218 0.46 -4.52 4.67
C ALA A 218 1.48 -4.23 5.79
N LEU A 219 1.82 -5.26 6.57
CA LEU A 219 2.83 -5.19 7.61
C LEU A 219 4.23 -5.24 6.98
N PHE A 220 4.88 -4.09 6.92
CA PHE A 220 6.30 -3.93 6.63
C PHE A 220 7.10 -3.72 7.91
N SER A 221 8.38 -4.11 7.92
CA SER A 221 9.28 -4.01 9.08
C SER A 221 9.53 -2.58 9.59
N GLY A 222 9.24 -1.56 8.79
CA GLY A 222 9.35 -0.15 9.19
C GLY A 222 8.16 0.38 9.98
N TRP A 223 7.06 -0.37 10.09
CA TRP A 223 5.90 0.06 10.86
C TRP A 223 6.12 -0.10 12.37
N THR A 224 5.62 0.86 13.13
CA THR A 224 5.56 0.88 14.59
C THR A 224 4.16 1.28 15.03
N ALA A 225 3.74 0.86 16.23
CA ALA A 225 2.44 1.18 16.80
C ALA A 225 2.57 1.81 18.19
N ARG A 226 1.70 2.77 18.47
CA ARG A 226 1.47 3.33 19.80
C ARG A 226 -0.01 3.29 20.15
N VAL A 227 -0.32 2.97 21.40
CA VAL A 227 -1.66 3.06 21.98
C VAL A 227 -1.58 4.02 23.15
N ASP A 228 -2.36 5.09 23.10
CA ASP A 228 -2.39 6.16 24.12
C ASP A 228 -1.00 6.73 24.44
N GLY A 229 -0.14 6.78 23.42
CA GLY A 229 1.23 7.27 23.49
C GLY A 229 2.29 6.23 23.86
N GLY A 230 1.89 5.07 24.40
CA GLY A 230 2.80 3.96 24.73
C GLY A 230 3.10 3.07 23.53
N GLU A 231 4.36 2.66 23.34
CA GLU A 231 4.73 1.74 22.26
C GLU A 231 4.21 0.32 22.54
N VAL A 232 3.62 -0.28 21.51
CA VAL A 232 3.09 -1.64 21.56
C VAL A 232 3.56 -2.45 20.34
N PRO A 233 3.71 -3.78 20.48
CA PRO A 233 4.09 -4.61 19.35
C PRO A 233 2.99 -4.64 18.28
N LEU A 234 3.42 -4.65 17.02
CA LEU A 234 2.56 -4.98 15.89
C LEU A 234 2.50 -6.49 15.70
N LEU A 235 1.29 -6.99 15.47
CA LEU A 235 1.01 -8.40 15.25
C LEU A 235 0.76 -8.63 13.75
N LEU A 236 1.20 -9.78 13.23
CA LEU A 236 0.86 -10.19 11.86
C LEU A 236 -0.54 -10.79 11.84
N VAL A 237 -1.41 -10.26 10.98
CA VAL A 237 -2.81 -10.70 10.86
C VAL A 237 -3.12 -11.11 9.43
N ASP A 238 -3.85 -12.22 9.27
CA ASP A 238 -4.20 -12.85 8.01
C ASP A 238 -3.00 -12.91 7.04
N GLY A 239 -1.81 -13.28 7.54
CA GLY A 239 -0.60 -13.49 6.75
C GLY A 239 0.09 -12.24 6.20
N ALA A 240 -0.59 -11.08 6.13
CA ALA A 240 -0.01 -9.89 5.51
C ALA A 240 -0.30 -8.55 6.22
N PHE A 241 -1.22 -8.49 7.17
CA PHE A 241 -1.74 -7.23 7.72
C PHE A 241 -1.26 -6.93 9.14
N MET A 242 -1.54 -5.71 9.58
CA MET A 242 -1.21 -5.21 10.91
C MET A 242 -2.32 -5.50 11.91
N GLY A 243 -1.93 -5.95 13.11
CA GLY A 243 -2.78 -6.05 14.29
C GLY A 243 -2.20 -5.27 15.45
N VAL A 244 -3.05 -4.58 16.21
CA VAL A 244 -2.69 -3.89 17.45
C VAL A 244 -3.61 -4.42 18.56
N ARG A 245 -3.04 -5.02 19.60
CA ARG A 245 -3.82 -5.49 20.76
C ARG A 245 -4.25 -4.29 21.59
N LEU A 246 -5.54 -4.19 21.87
CA LEU A 246 -6.11 -3.27 22.86
C LEU A 246 -6.45 -4.10 24.10
N GLU A 247 -5.73 -3.88 25.19
CA GLU A 247 -5.81 -4.71 26.39
C GLU A 247 -6.91 -4.28 27.36
N ALA A 248 -7.40 -3.04 27.25
CA ALA A 248 -8.42 -2.50 28.12
C ALA A 248 -9.69 -2.13 27.32
N PRO A 249 -10.88 -2.15 27.96
CA PRO A 249 -12.05 -1.47 27.42
C PRO A 249 -11.90 0.05 27.56
N GLY A 250 -12.62 0.79 26.72
CA GLY A 250 -12.63 2.26 26.71
C GLY A 250 -12.23 2.87 25.36
N GLU A 251 -12.02 4.18 25.35
CA GLU A 251 -11.50 4.87 24.17
C GLU A 251 -9.98 4.86 24.15
N HIS A 252 -9.42 4.53 22.99
CA HIS A 252 -7.99 4.48 22.74
C HIS A 252 -7.63 5.31 21.51
N GLN A 253 -6.50 6.00 21.59
CA GLN A 253 -5.82 6.58 20.44
C GLN A 253 -4.74 5.63 19.95
N VAL A 254 -4.91 5.11 18.73
CA VAL A 254 -3.91 4.25 18.09
C VAL A 254 -3.18 5.04 17.01
N GLU A 255 -1.87 5.04 17.07
CA GLU A 255 -1.00 5.69 16.10
C GLU A 255 -0.06 4.67 15.46
N LEU A 256 -0.11 4.55 14.14
CA LEU A 256 0.83 3.76 13.36
C LEU A 256 1.76 4.70 12.59
N ARG A 257 3.07 4.42 12.65
CA ARG A 257 4.09 5.19 11.91
C ARG A 257 5.02 4.28 11.16
N TYR A 258 5.30 4.63 9.91
CA TYR A 258 6.27 3.95 9.09
C TYR A 258 7.57 4.76 9.03
N GLU A 259 8.69 4.12 9.37
CA GLU A 259 10.02 4.62 9.11
C GLU A 259 10.73 3.69 8.13
N THR A 260 11.20 4.21 6.99
CA THR A 260 11.90 3.42 6.00
C THR A 260 13.19 2.84 6.59
N PRO A 261 13.32 1.49 6.71
CA PRO A 261 14.52 0.88 7.25
C PRO A 261 15.75 1.26 6.41
N GLY A 262 16.85 1.63 7.08
CA GLY A 262 18.11 1.97 6.41
C GLY A 262 18.16 3.37 5.76
N LEU A 263 17.08 4.13 5.69
CA LEU A 263 17.09 5.47 5.08
C LEU A 263 18.06 6.42 5.78
N ARG A 264 18.06 6.43 7.13
CA ARG A 264 18.98 7.26 7.92
C ARG A 264 20.44 6.89 7.69
N LEU A 265 20.74 5.59 7.57
CA LEU A 265 22.08 5.09 7.25
C LEU A 265 22.51 5.51 5.83
N GLY A 266 21.62 5.34 4.85
CA GLY A 266 21.87 5.75 3.47
C GLY A 266 22.14 7.25 3.33
N LEU A 267 21.37 8.09 4.04
CA LEU A 267 21.63 9.53 4.11
C LEU A 267 22.99 9.86 4.73
N GLY A 268 23.39 9.14 5.79
CA GLY A 268 24.71 9.29 6.40
C GLY A 268 25.85 8.95 5.43
N ILE A 269 25.74 7.84 4.71
CA ILE A 269 26.73 7.42 3.69
C ILE A 269 26.77 8.44 2.55
N ALA A 270 25.62 8.91 2.07
CA ALA A 270 25.54 9.91 1.02
C ALA A 270 26.18 11.24 1.44
N ALA A 271 25.91 11.70 2.67
CA ALA A 271 26.50 12.91 3.22
C ALA A 271 28.03 12.78 3.37
N LEU A 272 28.52 11.67 3.89
CA LEU A 272 29.96 11.40 3.99
C LEU A 272 30.63 11.36 2.61
N SER A 273 30.00 10.69 1.64
CA SER A 273 30.51 10.64 0.26
C SER A 273 30.56 12.03 -0.37
N ALA A 274 29.55 12.86 -0.14
CA ALA A 274 29.53 14.25 -0.63
C ALA A 274 30.63 15.10 0.02
N LEU A 275 30.86 14.96 1.32
CA LEU A 275 31.94 15.65 2.03
C LEU A 275 33.32 15.23 1.52
N LEU A 276 33.54 13.93 1.29
CA LEU A 276 34.78 13.42 0.71
C LEU A 276 35.00 13.95 -0.72
N ALA A 277 33.95 13.96 -1.55
CA ALA A 277 34.03 14.51 -2.90
C ALA A 277 34.37 16.01 -2.87
N LEU A 278 33.76 16.79 -1.98
CA LEU A 278 34.07 18.20 -1.81
C LEU A 278 35.52 18.42 -1.36
N ALA A 279 36.01 17.63 -0.39
CA ALA A 279 37.38 17.72 0.10
C ALA A 279 38.42 17.44 -0.99
N LEU A 280 38.13 16.50 -1.90
CA LEU A 280 38.99 16.17 -3.05
C LEU A 280 38.93 17.23 -4.18
N CYS A 281 37.85 18.01 -4.25
CA CYS A 281 37.66 19.06 -5.25
C CYS A 281 38.12 20.45 -4.80
N VAL A 282 38.55 20.66 -3.55
CA VAL A 282 39.22 21.90 -3.15
C VAL A 282 40.63 21.87 -3.74
N PRO A 283 40.96 22.69 -4.76
CA PRO A 283 42.33 22.73 -5.27
C PRO A 283 43.25 23.15 -4.14
N GLY A 284 44.28 22.33 -3.89
CA GLY A 284 45.28 22.62 -2.88
C GLY A 284 45.78 24.05 -3.09
N THR A 285 45.62 24.90 -2.08
CA THR A 285 46.33 26.17 -1.99
C THR A 285 47.80 25.85 -1.74
N SER A 286 48.46 25.27 -2.74
CA SER A 286 49.91 25.18 -2.79
C SER A 286 50.40 26.59 -2.97
N GLY A 287 50.96 27.14 -1.88
CA GLY A 287 51.39 28.52 -1.77
C GLY A 287 52.27 28.93 -2.94
N SER A 288 51.89 30.05 -3.57
CA SER A 288 52.80 30.86 -4.34
C SER A 288 53.87 31.40 -3.38
N GLY A 289 54.95 30.64 -3.23
CA GLY A 289 56.20 31.13 -2.65
C GLY A 289 56.87 32.05 -3.65
N ALA A 290 56.54 33.33 -3.60
CA ALA A 290 57.32 34.39 -4.23
C ALA A 290 58.59 34.69 -3.42
N SER A 291 59.63 35.19 -4.11
CA SER A 291 60.93 35.71 -3.64
C SER A 291 62.08 34.68 -3.72
N SER A 292 63.20 34.92 -4.39
CA SER A 292 63.90 36.18 -4.69
C SER A 292 64.76 36.05 -5.96
N ALA A 293 64.98 37.18 -6.63
CA ALA A 293 65.91 37.35 -7.73
C ALA A 293 67.37 37.29 -7.25
N ASP A 294 68.25 36.65 -8.03
CA ASP A 294 69.72 36.81 -7.90
C ASP A 294 70.28 37.41 -9.21
N PRO A 295 70.83 38.65 -9.17
CA PRO A 295 71.45 39.26 -10.34
C PRO A 295 72.98 39.14 -10.28
N ARG A 296 73.58 38.00 -10.67
CA ARG A 296 75.00 37.94 -11.08
C ARG A 296 75.29 36.78 -12.06
N ARG A 297 75.42 37.10 -13.35
CA ARG A 297 76.60 36.88 -14.20
C ARG A 297 76.30 37.18 -15.66
#